data_AF-A0A351GLJ2-F1
#
_entry.id   AF-A0A351GLJ2-F1
#
_cell.length_a   1.000
_cell.length_b   1.000
_cell.length_c   1.000
_cell.angle_alpha   90.00
_cell.angle_beta   90.00
_cell.angle_gamma   90.00
#
_symmetry.space_group_name_H-M   'P 1'
#
loop_
_entity.id
_entity.type
_entity.pdbx_description
1 polymer ?
#
loop_
_entity_poly.entity_id
_entity_poly.type
_entity_poly.pdbx_seq_one_letter_code
_entity_poly.pdbx_strand_id
1 'polypeptide(L)'
;AALICYSSGVDEAEAVREAVAILKQADLAPLDVTGYGTLDERLSEGHEIDDAEIELMNRALEENSVIVAQMTPFFGDEAQSGTEH
;
A
#
# COMPACT_ATOMS: atom_id res chain seq x y z
N ALA A 1 -9.47 -7.25 -2.40
CA ALA A 1 -8.80 -6.87 -1.14
C ALA A 1 -8.43 -5.40 -1.24
N ALA A 2 -8.38 -4.68 -0.11
CA ALA A 2 -7.71 -3.40 -0.04
C ALA A 2 -6.23 -3.65 0.19
N LEU A 3 -5.37 -2.90 -0.51
CA LEU A 3 -3.93 -2.97 -0.37
C LEU A 3 -3.41 -1.58 -0.01
N ILE A 4 -2.52 -1.50 0.96
CA ILE A 4 -1.66 -0.34 1.16
C ILE A 4 -0.30 -0.69 0.59
N CYS A 5 0.16 0.12 -0.36
CA CYS A 5 1.43 -0.09 -1.05
C CYS A 5 2.32 1.15 -0.92
N TYR A 6 3.62 0.93 -0.75
CA TYR A 6 4.65 1.95 -0.89
C TYR A 6 5.39 1.76 -2.21
N SER A 7 5.58 2.85 -2.95
CA SER A 7 6.16 2.86 -4.28
C SER A 7 7.18 3.99 -4.41
N SER A 8 8.14 3.80 -5.29
CA SER A 8 9.34 4.64 -5.50
C SER A 8 9.24 5.62 -6.68
N GLY A 9 8.04 5.84 -7.22
CA GLY A 9 7.86 6.74 -8.36
C GLY A 9 8.35 8.17 -8.10
N VAL A 10 8.84 8.84 -9.14
CA VAL A 10 9.36 10.22 -9.06
C VAL A 10 8.23 11.22 -8.84
N ASP A 11 7.07 10.93 -9.44
CA ASP A 11 5.81 11.63 -9.20
C ASP A 11 4.67 10.65 -8.90
N GLU A 12 3.57 11.17 -8.36
CA GLU A 12 2.41 10.34 -7.99
C GLU A 12 1.87 9.55 -9.19
N ALA A 13 1.81 10.17 -10.37
CA ALA A 13 1.24 9.53 -11.54
C ALA A 13 2.12 8.36 -12.01
N GLU A 14 3.44 8.47 -11.91
CA GLU A 14 4.38 7.39 -12.13
C GLU A 14 4.24 6.29 -11.08
N ALA A 15 4.24 6.65 -9.79
CA ALA A 15 4.09 5.69 -8.71
C ALA A 15 2.80 4.84 -8.88
N VAL A 16 1.69 5.48 -9.23
CA VAL A 16 0.41 4.80 -9.51
C VAL A 16 0.52 3.88 -10.73
N ARG A 17 1.10 4.35 -11.84
CA ARG A 17 1.25 3.53 -13.06
C ARG A 17 2.08 2.28 -12.81
N GLU A 18 3.22 2.44 -12.14
CA GLU A 18 4.15 1.33 -11.83
C GLU A 18 3.54 0.35 -10.83
N ALA A 19 2.88 0.85 -9.77
CA ALA A 19 2.16 0.00 -8.83
C ALA A 19 1.07 -0.83 -9.53
N VAL A 20 0.27 -0.20 -10.40
CA VAL A 20 -0.74 -0.93 -11.18
C VAL A 20 -0.10 -1.97 -12.10
N ALA A 21 1.01 -1.64 -12.75
CA ALA A 21 1.72 -2.57 -13.64
C ALA A 21 2.24 -3.79 -12.87
N ILE A 22 2.88 -3.58 -11.73
CA ILE A 22 3.42 -4.67 -10.88
C ILE A 22 2.29 -5.54 -10.32
N LEU A 23 1.20 -4.93 -9.83
CA LEU A 23 0.05 -5.69 -9.34
C LEU A 23 -0.57 -6.56 -10.45
N LYS A 24 -0.70 -6.03 -11.67
CA LYS A 24 -1.18 -6.81 -12.83
C LYS A 24 -0.23 -7.95 -13.21
N GLN A 25 1.08 -7.74 -13.13
CA GLN A 25 2.06 -8.80 -13.36
C GLN A 25 1.97 -9.92 -12.30
N ALA A 26 1.50 -9.59 -11.10
CA ALA A 26 1.22 -10.54 -10.03
C ALA A 26 -0.21 -11.15 -10.11
N ASP A 27 -0.87 -11.09 -11.27
CA ASP A 27 -2.23 -11.58 -11.50
C ASP A 27 -3.32 -10.91 -10.62
N LEU A 28 -3.05 -9.71 -10.11
CA LEU A 28 -4.03 -8.89 -9.40
C LEU A 28 -4.70 -7.89 -10.35
N ALA A 29 -5.97 -7.59 -10.08
CA ALA A 29 -6.76 -6.61 -10.85
C ALA A 29 -7.25 -5.49 -9.91
N PRO A 30 -6.44 -4.44 -9.64
CA PRO A 30 -6.88 -3.32 -8.82
C PRO A 30 -8.04 -2.58 -9.50
N LEU A 31 -9.09 -2.27 -8.73
CA LEU A 31 -10.28 -1.58 -9.24
C LEU A 31 -10.11 -0.06 -9.25
N ASP A 32 -9.52 0.47 -8.18
CA ASP A 32 -9.22 1.88 -8.00
C ASP A 32 -7.85 2.01 -7.29
N VAL A 33 -7.11 3.06 -7.60
CA VAL A 33 -5.81 3.36 -6.99
C VAL A 33 -5.74 4.83 -6.66
N THR A 34 -5.47 5.14 -5.41
CA THR A 34 -5.34 6.51 -4.88
C THR A 34 -3.95 6.68 -4.28
N GLY A 35 -3.31 7.82 -4.55
CA GLY A 35 -2.07 8.24 -3.91
C GLY A 35 -2.33 8.98 -2.59
N TYR A 36 -1.48 8.75 -1.59
CA TYR A 36 -1.52 9.43 -0.28
C TYR A 36 -0.35 10.40 -0.07
N GLY A 37 0.29 10.82 -1.16
CA GLY A 37 1.48 11.66 -1.11
C GLY A 37 2.74 10.94 -0.59
N THR A 38 3.81 11.71 -0.48
CA THR A 38 5.12 11.29 -0.01
C THR A 38 5.21 11.32 1.52
N LEU A 39 6.30 10.74 2.05
CA LEU A 39 6.60 10.80 3.48
C LEU A 39 6.67 12.26 3.99
N ASP A 40 7.39 13.12 3.25
CA ASP A 40 7.59 14.53 3.62
C ASP A 40 6.27 15.31 3.66
N GLU A 41 5.41 15.10 2.66
CA GLU A 41 4.09 15.73 2.62
C GLU A 41 3.22 15.32 3.81
N ARG A 42 3.16 14.01 4.11
CA ARG A 42 2.37 13.52 5.25
C ARG A 42 2.91 14.02 6.59
N LEU A 43 4.24 14.07 6.76
CA LEU A 43 4.86 14.66 7.95
C LEU A 43 4.57 16.16 8.06
N SER A 44 4.61 16.89 6.93
CA SER A 44 4.30 18.33 6.91
C SER A 44 2.83 18.62 7.22
N GLU A 45 1.92 17.70 6.91
CA GLU A 45 0.51 17.76 7.29
C GLU A 45 0.26 17.41 8.77
N GLY A 46 1.30 16.98 9.49
CA GLY A 46 1.24 16.62 10.90
C GLY A 46 0.74 15.20 11.16
N HIS A 47 0.81 14.31 10.16
CA HIS A 47 0.50 12.90 10.35
C HIS A 47 1.62 12.21 11.16
N GLU A 48 1.22 11.47 12.20
CA GLU A 48 2.12 10.54 12.88
C GLU A 48 2.25 9.27 12.05
N ILE A 49 3.48 8.91 11.71
CA ILE A 49 3.82 7.72 10.92
C ILE A 49 4.80 6.91 11.76
N ASP A 50 4.53 5.61 11.90
CA ASP A 50 5.38 4.74 12.70
C ASP A 50 6.72 4.46 12.01
N ASP A 51 7.75 4.16 12.81
CA ASP A 51 9.10 3.93 12.31
C ASP A 51 9.19 2.76 11.31
N ALA A 52 8.33 1.74 11.45
CA ALA A 52 8.33 0.60 10.52
C ALA A 52 7.69 0.98 9.18
N GLU A 53 6.65 1.81 9.18
CA GLU A 53 6.10 2.40 7.95
C GLU A 53 7.15 3.26 7.24
N ILE A 54 7.89 4.10 7.97
CA ILE A 54 9.00 4.89 7.43
C ILE A 54 10.08 4.00 6.81
N GLU A 55 10.47 2.91 7.48
CA GLU A 55 11.45 1.96 6.96
C GLU A 55 10.98 1.33 5.65
N LEU A 56 9.71 0.92 5.57
CA LEU A 56 9.15 0.34 4.34
C LEU A 56 9.09 1.36 3.19
N MET A 57 8.73 2.61 3.47
CA MET A 57 8.73 3.69 2.48
C MET A 57 10.15 3.92 1.93
N ASN A 58 11.15 4.01 2.81
CA ASN A 58 12.55 4.17 2.41
C ASN A 58 13.07 2.97 1.62
N ARG A 59 12.71 1.74 2.01
CA ARG A 59 13.11 0.54 1.29
C ARG A 59 12.51 0.48 -0.11
N ALA A 60 11.22 0.85 -0.27
CA ALA A 60 10.60 0.92 -1.59
C ALA A 60 11.39 1.88 -2.50
N LEU A 61 11.77 3.04 -1.97
CA LEU A 61 12.56 4.05 -2.66
C LEU A 61 13.96 3.56 -3.04
N GLU A 62 14.69 2.94 -2.10
CA GLU A 62 16.06 2.47 -2.32
C GLU A 62 16.12 1.32 -3.34
N GLU A 63 15.16 0.40 -3.28
CA GLU A 63 15.13 -0.79 -4.14
C GLU A 63 14.41 -0.56 -5.47
N ASN A 64 13.88 0.64 -5.71
CA ASN A 64 13.02 0.95 -6.85
C ASN A 64 11.88 -0.08 -6.99
N SER A 65 11.19 -0.36 -5.88
CA SER A 65 10.23 -1.45 -5.77
C SER A 65 8.84 -0.97 -5.30
N VAL A 66 7.85 -1.87 -5.41
CA VAL A 66 6.51 -1.69 -4.84
C VAL A 66 6.33 -2.71 -3.72
N ILE A 67 6.11 -2.21 -2.52
CA ILE A 67 5.97 -3.02 -1.30
C ILE A 67 4.52 -2.98 -0.84
N VAL A 68 3.90 -4.14 -0.70
CA VAL A 68 2.57 -4.26 -0.07
C VAL A 68 2.76 -4.28 1.45
N ALA A 69 2.34 -3.23 2.14
CA ALA A 69 2.47 -3.08 3.59
C ALA A 69 1.28 -3.67 4.36
N GLN A 70 0.08 -3.54 3.81
CA GLN A 70 -1.14 -4.12 4.39
C GLN A 70 -2.02 -4.72 3.31
N MET A 71 -2.68 -5.83 3.63
CA MET A 71 -3.67 -6.48 2.77
C MET A 71 -4.90 -6.83 3.58
N THR A 72 -6.03 -6.23 3.22
CA THR A 72 -7.34 -6.50 3.85
C THR A 72 -8.23 -7.23 2.84
N PRO A 73 -8.49 -8.53 3.00
CA PRO A 73 -9.39 -9.25 2.10
C PRO A 73 -10.82 -8.68 2.20
N PHE A 74 -11.56 -8.72 1.09
CA PHE A 74 -12.98 -8.29 1.05
C PHE A 74 -13.96 -9.46 1.24
N PHE A 75 -13.45 -10.66 1.56
CA PHE A 75 -14.32 -11.80 1.86
C PHE A 75 -14.96 -11.57 3.23
N GLY A 76 -16.29 -11.72 3.29
CA GLY A 76 -17.14 -11.24 4.36
C GLY A 76 -16.85 -11.80 5.76
N ASP A 77 -17.46 -11.12 6.71
CA ASP A 77 -17.59 -11.32 8.15
C ASP A 77 -18.10 -12.73 8.59
N GLU A 78 -17.78 -13.83 7.89
CA GLU A 78 -18.27 -15.18 8.21
C GLU A 78 -17.27 -16.06 8.98
N ALA A 79 -16.07 -15.57 9.27
CA ALA A 79 -15.06 -16.33 10.03
C ALA A 79 -15.10 -16.12 11.56
N GLN A 80 -16.07 -15.38 12.11
CA GLN A 80 -16.22 -15.16 13.56
C GLN A 80 -17.54 -15.69 14.16
N SER A 81 -18.18 -16.68 13.55
CA SER A 81 -19.27 -17.43 14.20
C SER A 81 -18.96 -18.92 14.26
N GLY A 82 -17.91 -19.28 14.99
CA GLY A 82 -17.54 -20.65 15.33
C GLY A 82 -17.61 -20.90 16.84
N THR A 83 -18.84 -20.99 17.35
CA THR A 83 -19.28 -21.79 18.50
C THR A 83 -18.32 -21.96 19.70
N GLU A 84 -18.50 -21.14 20.74
CA GLU A 84 -18.30 -21.59 22.11
C GLU A 84 -19.46 -22.51 22.49
N HIS A 85 -19.17 -23.80 22.73
CA HIS A 85 -20.08 -24.71 23.44
C HIS A 85 -19.30 -25.73 24.26
#